data_AF-A0A9D7MFE4-F1
#
_entry.id   AF-A0A9D7MFE4-F1
#
_cell.length_a   1.000
_cell.length_b   1.000
_cell.length_c   1.000
_cell.angle_alpha   90.00
_cell.angle_beta   90.00
_cell.angle_gamma   90.00
#
_symmetry.space_group_name_H-M   'P 1'
#
loop_
_entity.id
_entity.type
_entity.pdbx_description
1 polymer ?
#
loop_
_entity_poly.entity_id
_entity_poly.type
_entity_poly.pdbx_seq_one_letter_code
_entity_poly.pdbx_strand_id
1 'polypeptide(L)'
;MKAPSAEFQSVVKASFDLAQELESEIITSAHILGAIMLAQEDRTAQSILGMTSDIETLKQSIHSEARIHGKDVLNKYKETPQQVPQGSLPMSDEAEAVIVDAMKVSAKADIPADTRHIVVSMLDSHESLAHMILKGQVDVQRLRSELTSGV
;
A
#
# COMPACT_ATOMS: atom_id res chain seq x y z
N MET A 1 21.56 -6.14 1.01
CA MET A 1 20.09 -6.03 1.14
C MET A 1 19.51 -7.38 0.75
N LYS A 2 18.68 -7.99 1.62
CA LYS A 2 17.96 -9.22 1.27
C LYS A 2 16.84 -8.90 0.29
N ALA A 3 16.51 -9.84 -0.59
CA ALA A 3 15.36 -9.69 -1.48
C ALA A 3 14.05 -9.56 -0.64
N PRO A 4 13.04 -8.80 -1.10
CA PRO A 4 11.73 -8.77 -0.47
C PRO A 4 11.09 -10.16 -0.43
N SER A 5 10.21 -10.40 0.54
CA SER A 5 9.46 -11.65 0.70
C SER A 5 8.51 -11.91 -0.47
N ALA A 6 8.04 -13.15 -0.61
CA ALA A 6 7.09 -13.50 -1.66
C ALA A 6 5.75 -12.76 -1.47
N GLU A 7 5.33 -12.56 -0.22
CA GLU A 7 4.13 -11.80 0.15
C GLU A 7 4.26 -10.34 -0.26
N PHE A 8 5.42 -9.72 0.01
CA PHE A 8 5.70 -8.34 -0.42
C PHE A 8 5.59 -8.20 -1.94
N GLN A 9 6.24 -9.09 -2.68
CA GLN A 9 6.22 -9.06 -4.15
C GLN A 9 4.80 -9.30 -4.69
N SER A 10 4.04 -10.20 -4.05
CA SER A 10 2.65 -10.48 -4.38
C SER A 10 1.76 -9.25 -4.18
N VAL A 11 1.92 -8.51 -3.07
CA VAL A 11 1.18 -7.26 -2.82
C VAL A 11 1.50 -6.21 -3.88
N VAL A 12 2.78 -6.01 -4.22
CA VAL A 12 3.16 -5.05 -5.27
C VAL A 12 2.53 -5.42 -6.60
N LYS A 13 2.57 -6.71 -6.98
CA LYS A 13 1.91 -7.19 -8.20
C LYS A 13 0.39 -7.02 -8.15
N ALA A 14 -0.26 -7.42 -7.07
CA ALA A 14 -1.70 -7.31 -6.91
C ALA A 14 -2.18 -5.85 -6.90
N SER A 15 -1.35 -4.90 -6.47
CA SER A 15 -1.66 -3.47 -6.55
C SER A 15 -1.71 -2.96 -8.00
N PHE A 16 -0.88 -3.52 -8.88
CA PHE A 16 -0.92 -3.26 -10.31
C PHE A 16 -2.16 -3.90 -10.95
N ASP A 17 -2.47 -5.16 -10.61
CA ASP A 17 -3.66 -5.85 -11.11
C ASP A 17 -4.94 -5.08 -10.71
N LEU A 18 -5.02 -4.61 -9.46
CA LEU A 18 -6.13 -3.77 -8.99
C LEU A 18 -6.19 -2.43 -9.74
N ALA A 19 -5.05 -1.78 -9.99
CA ALA A 19 -5.03 -0.55 -10.78
C ALA A 19 -5.54 -0.76 -12.20
N GLN A 20 -5.21 -1.90 -12.84
CA GLN A 20 -5.76 -2.25 -14.15
C GLN A 20 -7.26 -2.49 -14.11
N GLU A 21 -7.76 -3.22 -13.11
CA GLU A 21 -9.20 -3.47 -12.91
C GLU A 21 -9.99 -2.16 -12.74
N LEU A 22 -9.40 -1.18 -12.06
CA LEU A 22 -10.01 0.12 -11.82
C LEU A 22 -9.83 1.12 -12.98
N GLU A 23 -9.17 0.70 -14.06
CA GLU A 23 -8.79 1.56 -15.19
C GLU A 23 -8.01 2.79 -14.71
N SER A 24 -7.14 2.60 -13.72
CA SER A 24 -6.25 3.61 -13.19
C SER A 24 -5.07 3.83 -14.14
N GLU A 25 -4.65 5.09 -14.25
CA GLU A 25 -3.46 5.50 -14.99
C GLU A 25 -2.22 5.57 -14.08
N ILE A 26 -2.40 5.56 -12.75
CA ILE A 26 -1.32 5.56 -11.76
C ILE A 26 -1.68 4.67 -10.55
N ILE A 27 -0.67 4.03 -9.97
CA ILE A 27 -0.80 3.26 -8.73
C ILE A 27 -0.63 4.20 -7.53
N THR A 28 -1.58 4.14 -6.60
CA THR A 28 -1.57 4.90 -5.34
C THR A 28 -1.43 3.96 -4.13
N SER A 29 -1.13 4.48 -2.94
CA SER A 29 -1.09 3.66 -1.73
C SER A 29 -2.44 3.06 -1.37
N ALA A 30 -3.55 3.65 -1.85
CA ALA A 30 -4.88 3.02 -1.76
C ALA A 30 -4.93 1.70 -2.55
N HIS A 31 -4.31 1.63 -3.73
CA HIS A 31 -4.20 0.37 -4.48
C HIS A 31 -3.34 -0.66 -3.75
N ILE A 32 -2.24 -0.22 -3.13
CA ILE A 32 -1.37 -1.11 -2.33
C ILE A 32 -2.14 -1.63 -1.10
N LEU A 33 -2.87 -0.76 -0.40
CA LEU A 33 -3.72 -1.17 0.73
C LEU A 33 -4.82 -2.13 0.29
N GLY A 34 -5.46 -1.87 -0.86
CA GLY A 34 -6.44 -2.76 -1.46
C GLY A 34 -5.88 -4.14 -1.79
N ALA A 35 -4.68 -4.20 -2.37
CA ALA A 35 -3.99 -5.45 -2.63
C ALA A 35 -3.74 -6.27 -1.36
N ILE A 36 -3.36 -5.61 -0.26
CA ILE A 36 -3.21 -6.27 1.05
C ILE A 36 -4.56 -6.80 1.54
N MET A 37 -5.64 -6.03 1.42
CA MET A 37 -6.98 -6.46 1.84
C MET A 37 -7.55 -7.61 1.01
N LEU A 38 -7.10 -7.80 -0.24
CA LEU A 38 -7.46 -8.95 -1.07
C LEU A 38 -6.75 -10.24 -0.63
N ALA A 39 -5.59 -10.14 0.03
CA ALA A 39 -4.85 -11.28 0.56
C ALA A 39 -5.43 -11.75 1.90
N GLN A 40 -6.59 -12.41 1.89
CA GLN A 40 -7.35 -12.78 3.10
C GLN A 40 -6.61 -13.69 4.10
N GLU A 41 -5.58 -14.41 3.64
CA GLU A 41 -4.72 -15.26 4.47
C GLU A 41 -3.52 -14.49 5.07
N ASP A 42 -3.27 -13.25 4.65
CA ASP A 42 -2.19 -12.41 5.17
C ASP A 42 -2.52 -11.96 6.61
N ARG A 43 -1.65 -12.30 7.56
CA ARG A 43 -1.84 -11.94 8.97
C ARG A 43 -1.93 -10.43 9.20
N THR A 44 -1.21 -9.64 8.40
CA THR A 44 -1.25 -8.18 8.46
C THR A 44 -2.61 -7.66 8.03
N ALA A 45 -3.20 -8.26 6.99
CA ALA A 45 -4.56 -7.95 6.57
C ALA A 45 -5.57 -8.30 7.68
N GLN A 46 -5.42 -9.46 8.32
CA GLN A 46 -6.25 -9.85 9.45
C GLN A 46 -6.11 -8.91 10.65
N SER A 47 -4.91 -8.42 10.97
CA SER A 47 -4.70 -7.41 12.01
C SER A 47 -5.47 -6.11 11.70
N ILE A 48 -5.46 -5.64 10.46
CA ILE A 48 -6.25 -4.46 10.05
C ILE A 48 -7.76 -4.74 10.22
N LEU A 49 -8.23 -5.89 9.72
CA LEU A 49 -9.64 -6.29 9.80
C LEU A 49 -10.13 -6.48 11.24
N GLY A 50 -9.28 -6.96 12.14
CA GLY A 50 -9.58 -7.11 13.56
C GLY A 50 -9.63 -5.80 14.34
N MET A 51 -9.12 -4.69 13.78
CA MET A 51 -9.12 -3.37 14.41
C MET A 51 -10.19 -2.42 13.88
N THR A 52 -10.82 -2.73 12.74
CA THR A 52 -11.94 -1.95 12.23
C THR A 52 -13.26 -2.48 12.79
N SER A 53 -14.16 -1.57 13.15
CA SER A 53 -15.55 -1.91 13.50
C SER A 53 -16.46 -2.03 12.27
N ASP A 54 -16.00 -1.56 11.11
CA ASP A 54 -16.77 -1.53 9.86
C ASP A 54 -15.89 -1.90 8.66
N ILE A 55 -15.80 -3.21 8.44
CA ILE A 55 -14.99 -3.79 7.36
C ILE A 55 -15.49 -3.35 5.98
N GLU A 56 -16.81 -3.23 5.80
CA GLU A 56 -17.40 -2.91 4.50
C GLU A 56 -17.15 -1.44 4.14
N THR A 57 -17.28 -0.53 5.09
CA THR A 57 -16.89 0.87 4.87
C THR A 57 -15.39 0.98 4.56
N LEU A 58 -14.51 0.26 5.27
CA LEU A 58 -13.07 0.25 4.97
C LEU A 58 -12.80 -0.19 3.52
N LYS A 59 -13.37 -1.31 3.07
CA LYS A 59 -13.20 -1.79 1.69
C LYS A 59 -13.72 -0.80 0.66
N GLN A 60 -14.89 -0.19 0.93
CA GLN A 60 -15.48 0.82 0.05
C GLN A 60 -14.60 2.06 -0.05
N SER A 61 -14.07 2.57 1.07
CA SER A 61 -13.14 3.70 1.08
C SER A 61 -11.90 3.38 0.25
N ILE A 62 -11.28 2.21 0.47
CA ILE A 62 -10.09 1.80 -0.30
C ILE A 62 -10.38 1.82 -1.81
N HIS A 63 -11.46 1.15 -2.23
CA HIS A 63 -11.80 1.04 -3.64
C HIS A 63 -12.21 2.40 -4.24
N SER A 64 -12.91 3.24 -3.49
CA SER A 64 -13.31 4.58 -3.93
C SER A 64 -12.09 5.48 -4.14
N GLU A 65 -11.22 5.59 -3.14
CA GLU A 65 -10.02 6.43 -3.19
C GLU A 65 -9.04 5.94 -4.27
N ALA A 66 -8.86 4.63 -4.41
CA ALA A 66 -8.06 4.05 -5.49
C ALA A 66 -8.60 4.43 -6.87
N ARG A 67 -9.92 4.32 -7.10
CA ARG A 67 -10.54 4.67 -8.38
C ARG A 67 -10.48 6.18 -8.68
N ILE A 68 -10.72 7.03 -7.67
CA ILE A 68 -10.72 8.49 -7.85
C ILE A 68 -9.30 8.96 -8.17
N HIS A 69 -8.35 8.66 -7.30
CA HIS A 69 -6.99 9.18 -7.41
C HIS A 69 -6.11 8.40 -8.38
N GLY A 70 -6.48 7.17 -8.74
CA GLY A 70 -5.84 6.41 -9.81
C GLY A 70 -5.97 7.06 -11.19
N LYS A 71 -6.87 8.03 -11.36
CA LYS A 71 -7.05 8.81 -12.60
C LYS A 71 -6.43 10.21 -12.54
N ASP A 72 -5.91 10.63 -11.37
CA ASP A 72 -5.33 11.96 -11.14
C ASP A 72 -3.85 12.02 -11.57
N VAL A 73 -3.58 11.79 -12.86
CA VAL A 73 -2.20 11.82 -13.37
C VAL A 73 -1.64 13.24 -13.35
N LEU A 74 -0.64 13.45 -12.49
CA LEU A 74 0.16 14.67 -12.43
C LEU A 74 0.85 14.95 -13.78
N ASN A 75 0.87 16.21 -14.20
CA ASN A 75 1.45 16.65 -15.48
C ASN A 75 2.91 16.18 -15.68
N LYS A 76 3.67 15.99 -14.61
CA LYS A 76 5.06 15.50 -14.66
C LYS A 76 5.22 14.15 -15.37
N TYR A 77 4.22 13.25 -15.26
CA TYR A 77 4.23 11.95 -15.95
C TYR A 77 3.72 12.04 -17.40
N LYS A 78 3.01 13.13 -17.74
CA LYS A 78 2.54 13.40 -19.12
C LYS A 78 3.63 14.06 -19.96
N GLU A 79 4.48 14.87 -19.35
CA GLU A 79 5.48 15.70 -20.03
C GLU A 79 6.86 15.06 -20.09
N THR A 80 7.17 14.16 -19.16
CA THR A 80 8.42 13.39 -19.18
C THR A 80 8.04 11.92 -19.21
N PRO A 81 8.17 11.20 -20.35
CA PRO A 81 8.05 9.77 -20.32
C PRO A 81 9.24 9.25 -19.52
N GLN A 82 9.04 9.08 -18.21
CA GLN A 82 9.82 8.12 -17.45
C GLN A 82 9.78 6.82 -18.27
N GLN A 83 10.91 6.12 -18.34
CA GLN A 83 11.04 4.83 -19.03
C GLN A 83 10.24 3.75 -18.28
N VAL A 84 8.95 3.95 -18.12
CA VAL A 84 7.98 3.01 -17.60
C VAL A 84 7.86 1.95 -18.69
N PRO A 85 8.27 0.69 -18.44
CA PRO A 85 8.16 -0.38 -19.42
C PRO A 85 6.77 -0.44 -20.04
N GLN A 86 6.71 -0.77 -21.33
CA GLN A 86 5.43 -0.86 -22.05
C GLN A 86 4.50 -1.85 -21.33
N GLY A 87 3.32 -1.39 -20.93
CA GLY A 87 2.37 -2.19 -20.13
C GLY A 87 2.57 -2.13 -18.62
N SER A 88 3.36 -1.19 -18.09
CA SER A 88 3.43 -0.89 -16.65
C SER A 88 2.80 0.47 -16.34
N LEU A 89 2.35 0.64 -15.09
CA LEU A 89 1.76 1.88 -14.59
C LEU A 89 2.75 2.56 -13.64
N PRO A 90 2.93 3.89 -13.70
CA PRO A 90 3.71 4.60 -12.71
C PRO A 90 3.09 4.47 -11.31
N MET A 91 3.92 4.61 -10.28
CA MET A 91 3.46 4.84 -8.91
C MET A 91 3.42 6.34 -8.62
N SER A 92 2.44 6.78 -7.85
CA SER A 92 2.45 8.12 -7.25
C SER A 92 3.59 8.24 -6.23
N ASP A 93 4.02 9.47 -5.96
CA ASP A 93 5.13 9.74 -5.04
C ASP A 93 4.90 9.15 -3.64
N GLU A 94 3.65 9.23 -3.16
CA GLU A 94 3.27 8.72 -1.84
C GLU A 94 3.26 7.17 -1.80
N ALA A 95 2.83 6.52 -2.89
CA ALA A 95 2.90 5.07 -3.02
C ALA A 95 4.35 4.56 -3.12
N GLU A 96 5.18 5.26 -3.90
CA GLU A 96 6.61 4.96 -4.00
C GLU A 96 7.30 5.12 -2.64
N ALA A 97 7.03 6.21 -1.92
CA ALA A 97 7.57 6.45 -0.59
C ALA A 97 7.23 5.31 0.38
N VAL A 98 5.98 4.83 0.39
CA VAL A 98 5.56 3.69 1.23
C VAL A 98 6.40 2.43 0.94
N ILE A 99 6.57 2.06 -0.34
CA ILE A 99 7.33 0.88 -0.74
C ILE A 99 8.82 1.04 -0.40
N VAL A 100 9.39 2.20 -0.73
CA VAL A 100 10.81 2.48 -0.50
C VAL A 100 11.12 2.51 1.00
N ASP A 101 10.28 3.12 1.82
CA ASP A 101 10.50 3.19 3.26
C ASP A 101 10.31 1.83 3.93
N ALA A 102 9.36 1.00 3.45
CA ALA A 102 9.24 -0.39 3.92
C ALA A 102 10.53 -1.19 3.68
N MET A 103 11.13 -1.04 2.50
CA MET A 103 12.41 -1.66 2.16
C MET A 103 13.57 -1.10 2.99
N LYS A 104 13.60 0.22 3.28
CA LYS A 104 14.64 0.83 4.14
C LYS A 104 14.57 0.29 5.57
N VAL A 105 13.37 0.15 6.14
CA VAL A 105 13.19 -0.40 7.49
C VAL A 105 13.68 -1.83 7.56
N SER A 106 13.26 -2.68 6.61
CA SER A 106 13.72 -4.08 6.57
C SER A 106 15.23 -4.19 6.39
N ALA A 107 15.82 -3.33 5.55
CA ALA A 107 17.26 -3.31 5.29
C ALA A 107 18.08 -2.94 6.54
N LYS A 108 17.59 -2.02 7.37
CA LYS A 108 18.23 -1.67 8.66
C LYS A 108 18.23 -2.84 9.65
N ALA A 109 17.21 -3.67 9.61
CA ALA A 109 17.07 -4.85 10.47
C ALA A 109 17.70 -6.12 9.87
N ASP A 110 18.33 -6.04 8.68
CA ASP A 110 18.83 -7.18 7.90
C ASP A 110 17.81 -8.33 7.74
N ILE A 111 16.54 -7.99 7.49
CA ILE A 111 15.48 -8.95 7.21
C ILE A 111 14.81 -8.65 5.85
N PRO A 112 14.24 -9.66 5.18
CA PRO A 112 13.40 -9.44 4.01
C PRO A 112 12.24 -8.49 4.35
N ALA A 113 11.94 -7.54 3.47
CA ALA A 113 10.72 -6.74 3.58
C ALA A 113 9.51 -7.64 3.35
N ASP A 114 8.47 -7.49 4.17
CA ASP A 114 7.21 -8.24 4.10
C ASP A 114 6.01 -7.28 4.17
N THR A 115 4.79 -7.81 4.13
CA THR A 115 3.55 -7.02 4.18
C THR A 115 3.46 -6.11 5.41
N ARG A 116 4.02 -6.53 6.56
CA ARG A 116 4.00 -5.73 7.80
C ARG A 116 4.80 -4.45 7.63
N HIS A 117 5.95 -4.53 6.97
CA HIS A 117 6.77 -3.35 6.68
C HIS A 117 6.04 -2.36 5.78
N ILE A 118 5.25 -2.85 4.80
CA ILE A 118 4.42 -1.99 3.94
C ILE A 118 3.38 -1.24 4.80
N VAL A 119 2.63 -1.96 5.62
CA VAL A 119 1.57 -1.34 6.44
C VAL A 119 2.15 -0.38 7.45
N VAL A 120 3.26 -0.71 8.14
CA VAL A 120 3.92 0.24 9.06
C VAL A 120 4.34 1.51 8.33
N SER A 121 4.90 1.41 7.12
CA SER A 121 5.23 2.59 6.30
C SER A 121 4.00 3.39 5.88
N MET A 122 2.85 2.75 5.62
CA MET A 122 1.59 3.47 5.39
C MET A 122 1.16 4.24 6.64
N LEU A 123 1.24 3.62 7.82
CA LEU A 123 0.86 4.27 9.08
C LEU A 123 1.76 5.46 9.40
N ASP A 124 3.05 5.41 9.05
CA ASP A 124 4.00 6.50 9.26
C ASP A 124 3.93 7.58 8.15
N SER A 125 3.37 7.28 6.97
CA SER A 125 3.21 8.21 5.84
C SER A 125 1.90 9.00 5.92
N HIS A 126 1.88 10.05 6.74
CA HIS A 126 0.65 10.82 7.04
C HIS A 126 -0.04 11.46 5.83
N GLU A 127 0.70 11.70 4.74
CA GLU A 127 0.18 12.28 3.50
C GLU A 127 -0.32 11.22 2.51
N SER A 128 -0.10 9.93 2.78
CA SER A 128 -0.56 8.83 1.93
C SER A 128 -2.07 8.64 2.02
N LEU A 129 -2.69 8.25 0.90
CA LEU A 129 -4.10 7.88 0.87
C LEU A 129 -4.38 6.71 1.83
N ALA A 130 -3.48 5.72 1.86
CA ALA A 130 -3.58 4.58 2.77
C ALA A 130 -3.65 5.02 4.25
N HIS A 131 -2.82 5.98 4.67
CA HIS A 131 -2.89 6.53 6.01
C HIS A 131 -4.24 7.19 6.29
N MET A 132 -4.71 8.04 5.38
CA MET A 132 -5.98 8.75 5.57
C MET A 132 -7.16 7.78 5.69
N ILE A 133 -7.19 6.74 4.87
CA ILE A 133 -8.18 5.67 4.94
C ILE A 133 -8.09 4.93 6.29
N LEU A 134 -6.89 4.45 6.67
CA LEU A 134 -6.70 3.68 7.89
C LEU A 134 -7.03 4.52 9.13
N LYS A 135 -6.60 5.77 9.20
CA LYS A 135 -6.89 6.68 10.31
C LYS A 135 -8.39 6.90 10.53
N GLY A 136 -9.21 6.81 9.47
CA GLY A 136 -10.66 6.92 9.58
C GLY A 136 -11.35 5.65 10.09
N GLN A 137 -10.67 4.50 10.08
CA GLN A 137 -11.28 3.18 10.29
C GLN A 137 -10.65 2.35 11.41
N VAL A 138 -9.40 2.62 11.78
CA VAL A 138 -8.66 1.85 12.80
C VAL A 138 -7.91 2.78 13.76
N ASP A 139 -7.60 2.26 14.96
CA ASP A 139 -6.64 2.90 15.85
C ASP A 139 -5.21 2.70 15.31
N VAL A 140 -4.71 3.71 14.61
CA VAL A 140 -3.39 3.72 13.96
C VAL A 140 -2.25 3.42 14.94
N GLN A 141 -2.31 3.95 16.17
CA GLN A 141 -1.23 3.74 17.14
C GLN A 141 -1.24 2.30 17.66
N ARG A 142 -2.43 1.77 17.93
CA ARG A 142 -2.58 0.36 18.34
C ARG A 142 -2.14 -0.59 17.23
N LEU A 143 -2.56 -0.36 15.99
CA LEU A 143 -2.18 -1.18 14.83
C LEU A 143 -0.67 -1.18 14.62
N ARG A 144 -0.05 0.01 14.66
CA ARG A 144 1.39 0.16 14.57
C ARG A 144 2.11 -0.60 15.69
N SER A 145 1.63 -0.48 16.93
CA SER A 145 2.18 -1.24 18.04
C SER A 145 2.10 -2.74 17.77
N GLU A 146 0.94 -3.29 17.41
CA GLU A 146 0.77 -4.72 17.14
C GLU A 146 1.74 -5.25 16.07
N LEU A 147 1.89 -4.53 14.97
CA LEU A 147 2.74 -4.94 13.84
C LEU A 147 4.23 -4.87 14.14
N THR A 148 4.64 -3.98 15.06
CA THR A 148 6.05 -3.79 15.46
C THR A 148 6.45 -4.58 16.71
N SER A 149 5.49 -5.04 17.52
CA SER A 149 5.73 -5.76 18.77
C SER A 149 6.10 -7.24 18.59
N GLY A 150 5.93 -7.78 17.37
CA GLY A 150 6.22 -9.17 17.03
C GLY A 150 7.65 -9.44 16.56
N VAL A 151 8.63 -8.67 17.06
CA VAL A 151 10.07 -8.89 16.83
C VAL A 151 10.66 -9.74 17.95
#